data_AF-A0ABD0PGW3-F1
#
_entry.id   AF-A0ABD0PGW3-F1
#
_cell.length_a   1.000
_cell.length_b   1.000
_cell.length_c   1.000
_cell.angle_alpha   90.00
_cell.angle_beta   90.00
_cell.angle_gamma   90.00
#
_symmetry.space_group_name_H-M   'P 1'
#
loop_
_entity.id
_entity.type
_entity.pdbx_description
1 polymer ?
#
loop_
_entity_poly.entity_id
_entity_poly.type
_entity_poly.pdbx_seq_one_letter_code
_entity_poly.pdbx_strand_id
1 'polypeptide(L)' 'DTLGGRFDATQAFVGEISDVQMWSHVLTPHDVYSLASCGGHMTGDIIAWTESVVELHGGVTKYPFDPCH' A
#
# COMPACT_ATOMS: atom_id res chain seq x y z
N ASP A 1 21.05 8.69 10.34
CA ASP A 1 19.65 8.31 10.15
C ASP A 1 19.40 7.02 10.93
N THR A 2 18.31 6.92 11.68
CA THR A 2 17.96 5.72 12.46
C THR A 2 16.70 5.14 11.88
N LEU A 3 16.77 3.88 11.44
CA LEU A 3 15.60 3.12 10.99
C LEU A 3 14.51 3.20 12.07
N GLY A 4 13.34 3.74 11.73
CA GLY A 4 12.25 3.96 12.69
C GLY A 4 12.44 5.15 13.63
N GLY A 5 13.13 6.20 13.20
CA GLY A 5 13.32 7.45 13.97
C GLY A 5 12.04 7.94 14.66
N ARG A 6 12.20 8.75 15.73
CA ARG A 6 11.08 9.28 16.53
C ARG A 6 9.97 9.80 15.62
N PHE A 7 8.86 9.06 15.53
CA PHE A 7 7.71 9.47 14.73
C PHE A 7 7.20 10.83 15.24
N ASP A 8 6.99 11.78 14.32
CA ASP A 8 6.39 13.08 14.63
C ASP A 8 4.89 13.02 14.32
N ALA A 9 4.06 13.22 15.35
CA ALA A 9 2.61 13.20 15.21
C ALA A 9 2.09 14.24 14.21
N THR A 10 2.83 15.34 13.97
CA THR A 10 2.46 16.37 12.99
C THR A 10 2.64 15.91 11.54
N GLN A 11 3.37 14.82 11.31
CA GLN A 11 3.61 14.22 9.99
C GLN A 11 2.81 12.93 9.76
N ALA A 12 1.92 12.56 10.70
CA ALA A 12 1.15 11.33 10.61
C ALA A 12 0.12 11.38 9.46
N PHE A 13 0.00 10.27 8.73
CA PHE A 13 -1.10 10.08 7.78
C PHE A 13 -2.41 9.87 8.55
N VAL A 14 -3.46 10.61 8.17
CA VAL A 14 -4.81 10.46 8.73
C VAL A 14 -5.75 10.09 7.59
N GLY A 15 -6.20 8.84 7.57
CA GLY A 15 -7.07 8.31 6.53
C GLY A 15 -7.03 6.79 6.48
N GLU A 16 -7.49 6.25 5.36
CA GLU A 16 -7.49 4.81 5.07
C GLU A 16 -6.46 4.52 3.97
N ILE A 17 -5.83 3.34 4.06
CA ILE A 17 -4.87 2.88 3.06
C ILE A 17 -5.08 1.38 2.80
N SER A 18 -5.06 0.99 1.54
CA SER A 18 -5.21 -0.38 1.07
C SER A 18 -4.39 -0.58 -0.21
N ASP A 19 -4.17 -1.85 -0.57
CA ASP A 19 -3.57 -2.27 -1.85
C ASP A 19 -2.23 -1.57 -2.19
N VAL A 20 -1.32 -1.48 -1.22
CA VAL A 20 0.00 -0.86 -1.41
C VAL A 20 0.94 -1.80 -2.16
N GLN A 21 1.20 -1.46 -3.42
CA GLN A 21 2.07 -2.23 -4.30
C GLN A 21 3.35 -1.43 -4.63
N MET A 22 4.50 -2.12 -4.74
CA MET A 22 5.79 -1.49 -5.10
C MET A 22 6.56 -2.36 -6.09
N TRP A 23 7.13 -1.70 -7.12
CA TRP A 23 7.86 -2.35 -8.20
C TRP A 23 9.33 -1.92 -8.25
N SER A 24 10.20 -2.83 -8.71
CA SER A 24 11.62 -2.58 -8.94
C SER A 24 11.93 -1.83 -10.24
N HIS A 25 10.90 -1.57 -11.04
CA HIS A 25 10.98 -0.94 -12.36
C HIS A 25 9.87 0.09 -12.55
N VAL A 26 10.04 0.94 -13.56
CA VAL A 26 9.05 1.95 -13.92
C VAL A 26 7.90 1.28 -14.68
N LEU A 27 6.68 1.46 -14.18
CA LEU A 27 5.46 1.00 -14.85
C LEU A 27 5.14 1.83 -16.09
N THR A 28 4.58 1.20 -17.12
CA THR A 28 4.05 1.95 -18.27
C THR A 28 2.72 2.62 -17.91
N PRO A 29 2.28 3.66 -18.65
CA PRO A 29 0.96 4.24 -18.45
C PRO A 29 -0.19 3.23 -18.56
N HIS A 30 -0.04 2.20 -19.40
CA HIS A 30 -1.02 1.13 -19.55
C HIS A 30 -1.10 0.23 -18.30
N ASP A 31 0.05 -0.05 -17.69
CA ASP A 31 0.12 -0.83 -16.44
C ASP A 31 -0.57 -0.08 -15.30
N VAL A 32 -0.26 1.21 -15.15
CA VAL A 32 -0.88 2.09 -14.15
C VAL A 32 -2.40 2.15 -14.35
N TYR A 33 -2.86 2.30 -15.59
CA TYR A 33 -4.29 2.29 -15.89
C TYR A 33 -4.95 0.95 -15.53
N SER A 34 -4.31 -0.17 -15.86
CA SER A 34 -4.84 -1.51 -15.58
C SER A 34 -4.99 -1.77 -14.08
N LEU A 35 -4.03 -1.31 -13.27
CA LEU A 35 -4.10 -1.34 -11.80
C LEU A 35 -5.26 -0.49 -11.27
N ALA A 36 -5.39 0.75 -11.73
CA ALA A 36 -6.40 1.69 -11.23
C ALA A 36 -7.84 1.36 -11.67
N SER A 37 -8.00 0.57 -12.74
CA SER A 37 -9.31 0.27 -13.34
C SER A 37 -9.83 -1.13 -13.00
N CYS A 38 -9.18 -1.85 -12.08
CA CYS A 38 -9.51 -3.25 -11.80
C CYS A 38 -9.39 -4.18 -13.03
N GLY A 39 -8.73 -3.72 -14.09
CA GLY A 39 -8.65 -4.39 -15.38
C GLY A 39 -7.60 -5.50 -15.43
N GLY A 40 -6.71 -5.58 -14.43
CA GLY A 40 -5.71 -6.63 -14.33
C GLY A 40 -5.18 -6.80 -12.91
N HIS A 41 -4.82 -8.04 -12.56
CA HIS A 41 -4.16 -8.37 -11.30
C HIS A 41 -2.64 -8.38 -11.52
N MET A 42 -1.99 -7.25 -11.32
CA MET A 42 -0.54 -7.18 -11.20
C MET A 42 -0.15 -6.97 -9.74
N THR A 43 0.84 -7.73 -9.28
CA THR A 43 1.40 -7.58 -7.93
C THR A 43 2.81 -7.02 -8.00
N GLY A 44 3.17 -6.16 -7.04
CA GLY A 44 4.52 -5.61 -6.94
C GLY A 44 5.56 -6.68 -6.61
N ASP A 45 6.77 -6.55 -7.17
CA ASP A 45 7.88 -7.48 -6.91
C ASP A 45 8.76 -7.07 -5.72
N ILE A 46 8.66 -5.82 -5.26
CA ILE A 46 9.28 -5.34 -4.01
C ILE A 46 8.29 -5.45 -2.85
N ILE A 47 7.08 -4.93 -3.03
CA ILE A 47 5.99 -5.02 -2.05
C ILE A 47 4.73 -5.46 -2.78
N ALA A 48 4.14 -6.54 -2.30
CA ALA A 48 2.78 -6.93 -2.62
C ALA A 48 1.98 -6.97 -1.32
N TRP A 49 1.02 -6.05 -1.17
CA TRP A 49 0.19 -5.95 0.01
C TRP A 49 -0.60 -7.24 0.24
N THR A 50 -0.39 -7.82 1.42
CA THR A 50 -1.19 -8.89 1.98
C THR A 50 -1.30 -8.65 3.48
N GLU A 51 -2.30 -9.23 4.14
CA GLU A 51 -2.42 -9.06 5.59
C GLU A 51 -1.19 -9.57 6.37
N SER A 52 -0.48 -10.56 5.80
CA SER A 52 0.67 -11.20 6.42
C SER A 52 1.96 -10.38 6.36
N VAL A 53 2.06 -9.41 5.46
CA VAL A 53 3.27 -8.57 5.30
C VAL A 53 3.21 -7.27 6.10
N VAL A 54 2.13 -7.03 6.85
CA VAL A 54 1.90 -5.79 7.62
C VAL A 54 1.78 -6.09 9.11
N GLU A 55 2.68 -5.48 9.90
CA GLU A 55 2.58 -5.43 11.36
C GLU A 55 1.93 -4.11 11.79
N LEU A 56 0.93 -4.19 12.67
CA LEU A 56 0.21 -3.01 13.16
C LEU A 56 0.65 -2.63 14.58
N HIS A 57 0.84 -1.34 14.80
CA HIS A 57 1.13 -0.75 16.11
C HIS A 57 0.22 0.45 16.37
N GLY A 58 -0.01 0.81 17.64
CA GLY A 58 -0.62 2.09 18.00
C GLY A 58 -2.13 2.22 17.78
N GLY A 59 -2.88 1.10 17.68
CA GLY A 59 -4.35 1.13 17.64
C GLY A 59 -4.98 1.35 16.27
N VAL A 60 -4.26 1.04 15.19
CA VAL A 60 -4.81 1.03 13.83
C VAL A 60 -5.88 -0.05 13.69
N THR A 61 -6.99 0.25 13.01
CA THR A 61 -8.09 -0.70 12.77
C THR A 61 -8.04 -1.22 11.33
N LYS A 62 -8.35 -2.51 11.15
CA LYS A 62 -8.47 -3.15 9.83
C LYS A 62 -9.94 -3.33 9.45
N TYR A 63 -10.25 -3.11 8.19
CA TYR A 63 -11.55 -3.40 7.59
C TYR A 63 -11.35 -4.10 6.25
N PRO A 64 -12.30 -4.94 5.81
CA PRO A 64 -12.29 -5.47 4.46
C PRO A 64 -12.32 -4.33 3.44
N PHE A 65 -11.50 -4.42 2.41
CA PHE A 65 -11.52 -3.51 1.28
C PHE A 65 -11.61 -4.31 0.00
N ASP A 66 -12.58 -3.95 -0.84
CA ASP A 66 -12.72 -4.48 -2.18
C ASP A 66 -12.55 -3.31 -3.16
N PRO A 67 -11.41 -3.22 -3.88
CA PRO A 67 -11.15 -2.09 -4.78
C PRO A 67 -12.15 -1.97 -5.93
N CYS A 68 -12.98 -3.00 -6.16
CA CYS A 68 -13.72 -3.17 -7.41
C CYS A 68 -15.19 -3.55 -7.21
N HIS A 69 -15.73 -3.43 -5.99
CA HIS A 69 -17.13 -3.73 -5.64
C HIS A 69 -17.84 -2.56 -4.96
#